data_AF-D3Q4L6-F1
#
_entry.id   AF-D3Q4L6-F1
#
_cell.length_a   1.000
_cell.length_b   1.000
_cell.length_c   1.000
_cell.angle_alpha   90.00
_cell.angle_beta   90.00
_cell.angle_gamma   90.00
#
_symmetry.space_group_name_H-M   'P 1'
#
loop_
_entity.id
_entity.type
_entity.pdbx_description
1 polymer ?
#
loop_
_entity_poly.entity_id
_entity_poly.type
_entity_poly.pdbx_seq_one_letter_code
_entity_poly.pdbx_strand_id
1 'polypeptide(L)'
;MRPTILSSILSLIVGGLVFPDLRDIAEWAARRLVKWAAPKWTDDETEAEALYEDWQAVIEDRPGAILKLVTATGFCVSAATRSYGRVVKSDYREAFKDQPSFATGLLRLWKIRGDRMQREVTIVIIKRALGNQLTYRQRFTNAVLVLGFLGSFFGWIWFCIGHNRVDNQTVSNGTTIVAATYLVLWWLLRRRRRKKFSQVSDPAVALTCSSEAVFTMKDPRSGREVMVTIREIPETTPGGLSAGNPG
;
A
#
# COMPACT_ATOMS: atom_id res chain seq x y z
N MET A 1 28.98 -29.61 -36.55
CA MET A 1 28.31 -28.33 -36.21
C MET A 1 27.63 -28.48 -34.86
N ARG A 2 27.88 -27.56 -33.91
CA ARG A 2 27.29 -27.65 -32.56
C ARG A 2 25.85 -27.09 -32.59
N PRO A 3 24.85 -27.82 -32.05
CA PRO A 3 23.44 -27.41 -32.07
C PRO A 3 23.16 -26.08 -31.35
N THR A 4 24.10 -25.59 -30.53
CA THR A 4 24.00 -24.31 -29.80
C THR A 4 24.15 -23.07 -30.68
N ILE A 5 24.82 -23.18 -31.83
CA ILE A 5 25.01 -22.03 -32.74
C ILE A 5 23.70 -21.78 -33.51
N LEU A 6 23.02 -22.85 -33.91
CA LEU A 6 21.78 -22.77 -34.68
C LEU A 6 20.63 -22.22 -33.83
N SER A 7 20.53 -22.59 -32.54
CA SER A 7 19.52 -22.04 -31.62
C SER A 7 19.74 -20.54 -31.33
N SER A 8 21.00 -20.10 -31.26
CA SER A 8 21.35 -18.69 -31.04
C SER A 8 20.97 -17.83 -32.24
N ILE A 9 21.25 -18.30 -33.46
CA ILE A 9 20.90 -17.60 -34.70
C ILE A 9 19.38 -17.55 -34.87
N LEU A 10 18.67 -18.65 -34.61
CA LEU A 10 17.20 -18.68 -34.65
C LEU A 10 16.57 -17.70 -33.65
N SER A 11 17.08 -17.63 -32.42
CA SER A 11 16.58 -16.68 -31.42
C SER A 11 16.81 -15.22 -31.83
N LEU A 12 17.93 -14.94 -32.50
CA LEU A 12 18.28 -13.60 -32.96
C LEU A 12 17.41 -13.18 -34.15
N ILE A 13 17.11 -14.11 -35.07
CA ILE A 13 16.21 -13.88 -36.21
C ILE A 13 14.77 -13.70 -35.72
N VAL A 14 14.27 -14.59 -34.85
CA VAL A 14 12.90 -14.49 -34.29
C VAL A 14 12.75 -13.22 -33.45
N GLY A 15 13.76 -12.89 -32.64
CA GLY A 15 13.81 -11.61 -31.94
C GLY A 15 13.71 -10.45 -32.93
N GLY A 16 14.60 -10.39 -33.92
CA GLY A 16 14.64 -9.33 -34.94
C GLY A 16 13.35 -9.20 -35.76
N LEU A 17 12.58 -10.28 -35.93
CA LEU A 17 11.31 -10.27 -36.67
C LEU A 17 10.10 -9.86 -35.80
N VAL A 18 10.16 -10.08 -34.48
CA VAL A 18 9.05 -9.76 -33.57
C VAL A 18 9.18 -8.34 -32.97
N PHE A 19 10.40 -7.81 -32.89
CA PHE A 19 10.63 -6.44 -32.40
C PHE A 19 10.02 -5.29 -33.21
N PRO A 20 9.85 -5.36 -34.54
CA PRO A 20 9.26 -4.27 -35.32
C PRO A 20 7.81 -4.00 -34.90
N ASP A 21 6.98 -5.04 -34.82
CA ASP A 21 5.56 -4.91 -34.45
C ASP A 21 5.38 -4.46 -32.99
N LEU A 22 6.27 -4.90 -32.10
CA LEU A 22 6.27 -4.47 -30.70
C LEU A 22 6.63 -3.00 -30.55
N ARG A 23 7.39 -2.41 -31.47
CA ARG A 23 7.77 -0.99 -31.41
C ARG A 23 6.55 -0.10 -31.58
N ASP A 24 5.72 -0.38 -32.59
CA ASP A 24 4.51 0.41 -32.87
C ASP A 24 3.48 0.27 -31.74
N ILE A 25 3.32 -0.96 -31.22
CA ILE A 25 2.46 -1.22 -30.06
C ILE A 25 2.97 -0.47 -28.82
N ALA A 26 4.28 -0.47 -28.57
CA ALA A 26 4.87 0.21 -27.42
C ALA A 26 4.71 1.74 -27.52
N GLU A 27 4.89 2.34 -28.70
CA GLU A 27 4.65 3.78 -28.90
C GLU A 27 3.17 4.15 -28.76
N TRP A 28 2.27 3.33 -29.30
CA TRP A 28 0.83 3.49 -29.10
C TRP A 28 0.44 3.41 -27.62
N ALA A 29 0.96 2.40 -26.90
CA ALA A 29 0.71 2.22 -25.48
C ALA A 29 1.25 3.38 -24.64
N ALA A 30 2.46 3.88 -24.95
CA ALA A 30 3.05 5.01 -24.25
C ALA A 30 2.18 6.28 -24.33
N ARG A 31 1.69 6.61 -25.54
CA ARG A 31 0.75 7.74 -25.73
C ARG A 31 -0.56 7.53 -24.97
N ARG A 32 -1.09 6.31 -24.97
CA ARG A 32 -2.34 6.00 -24.26
C ARG A 32 -2.20 6.11 -22.75
N LEU A 33 -1.05 5.70 -22.21
CA LEU A 33 -0.71 5.81 -20.79
C LEU A 33 -0.62 7.28 -20.35
N VAL A 34 0.05 8.14 -21.12
CA VAL A 34 0.13 9.58 -20.81
C VAL A 34 -1.23 10.25 -20.85
N LYS A 35 -2.05 9.95 -21.87
CA LYS A 35 -3.44 10.45 -21.97
C LYS A 35 -4.29 10.07 -20.76
N TRP A 36 -4.05 8.89 -20.18
CA TRP A 36 -4.74 8.45 -18.98
C TRP A 36 -4.18 9.09 -17.70
N ALA A 37 -2.87 9.29 -17.63
CA ALA A 37 -2.18 9.77 -16.43
C ALA A 37 -2.43 11.26 -16.15
N ALA A 38 -2.47 12.10 -17.20
CA ALA A 38 -2.61 13.55 -17.06
C ALA A 38 -3.86 13.98 -16.26
N PRO A 39 -5.10 13.52 -16.58
CA PRO A 39 -6.30 13.87 -15.81
C PRO A 39 -6.36 13.21 -14.42
N LYS A 40 -5.44 12.30 -14.09
CA LYS A 40 -5.32 11.73 -12.73
C LYS A 40 -4.37 12.54 -11.86
N TRP A 41 -3.47 13.31 -12.47
CA TRP A 41 -2.49 14.12 -11.75
C TRP A 41 -3.11 15.34 -11.08
N THR A 42 -3.99 16.04 -11.80
CA THR A 42 -4.67 17.26 -11.37
C THR A 42 -6.18 17.14 -11.57
N ASP A 43 -6.94 18.00 -10.90
CA ASP A 43 -8.40 18.13 -11.04
C ASP A 43 -8.79 19.27 -12.00
N ASP A 44 -7.85 20.16 -12.33
CA ASP A 44 -8.07 21.23 -13.30
C ASP A 44 -7.88 20.69 -14.72
N GLU A 45 -8.94 20.75 -15.52
CA GLU A 45 -8.94 20.26 -16.90
C GLU A 45 -7.91 20.99 -17.78
N THR A 46 -7.72 22.30 -17.54
CA THR A 46 -6.76 23.12 -18.29
C THR A 46 -5.33 22.71 -17.97
N GLU A 47 -5.04 22.47 -16.69
CA GLU A 47 -3.73 21.98 -16.25
C GLU A 47 -3.48 20.54 -16.71
N ALA A 48 -4.52 19.69 -16.75
CA ALA A 48 -4.42 18.33 -17.24
C ALA A 48 -4.07 18.27 -18.74
N GLU A 49 -4.62 19.16 -19.55
CA GLU A 49 -4.28 19.28 -20.97
C GLU A 49 -2.84 19.74 -21.17
N ALA A 50 -2.40 20.78 -20.45
CA ALA A 50 -1.00 21.23 -20.49
C ALA A 50 -0.02 20.13 -20.07
N LEU A 51 -0.32 19.39 -19.00
CA LEU A 51 0.49 18.26 -18.56
C LEU A 51 0.54 17.12 -19.58
N TYR A 52 -0.57 16.89 -20.30
CA TYR A 52 -0.61 15.89 -21.36
C TYR A 52 0.34 16.26 -22.50
N GLU A 53 0.30 17.51 -22.96
CA GLU A 53 1.19 18.03 -24.01
C GLU A 53 2.66 17.93 -23.59
N ASP A 54 2.99 18.39 -22.38
CA ASP A 54 4.35 18.34 -21.83
C ASP A 54 4.87 16.90 -21.74
N TRP A 55 4.07 15.98 -21.19
CA TRP A 55 4.47 14.58 -21.04
C TRP A 55 4.56 13.86 -22.38
N GLN A 56 3.70 14.22 -23.33
CA GLN A 56 3.77 13.68 -24.68
C GLN A 56 5.08 14.12 -25.37
N ALA A 57 5.44 15.40 -25.29
CA ALA A 57 6.71 15.92 -25.81
C ALA A 57 7.91 15.20 -25.19
N VAL A 58 7.92 15.02 -23.87
CA VAL A 58 8.99 14.27 -23.17
C VAL A 58 9.10 12.84 -23.68
N ILE A 59 7.99 12.16 -23.99
CA ILE A 59 8.02 10.80 -24.55
C ILE A 59 8.54 10.82 -25.99
N GLU A 60 8.09 11.75 -26.81
CA GLU A 60 8.48 11.83 -28.23
C GLU A 60 9.98 12.04 -28.38
N ASP A 61 10.59 12.82 -27.48
CA ASP A 61 12.03 13.08 -27.43
C ASP A 61 12.88 11.88 -26.96
N ARG A 62 12.28 10.83 -26.38
CA ARG A 62 13.06 9.66 -25.89
C ARG A 62 13.47 8.73 -27.02
N PRO A 63 14.76 8.32 -27.09
CA PRO A 63 15.22 7.38 -28.09
C PRO A 63 14.71 5.97 -27.78
N GLY A 64 13.92 5.39 -28.70
CA GLY A 64 13.49 4.00 -28.65
C GLY A 64 12.18 3.75 -27.87
N ALA A 65 11.35 2.83 -28.39
CA ALA A 65 9.99 2.62 -27.90
C ALA A 65 9.92 2.05 -26.48
N ILE A 66 10.91 1.26 -26.05
CA ILE A 66 10.95 0.72 -24.67
C ILE A 66 11.16 1.86 -23.67
N LEU A 67 12.08 2.79 -23.94
CA LEU A 67 12.31 3.93 -23.05
C LEU A 67 11.09 4.85 -22.98
N LYS A 68 10.40 5.05 -24.11
CA LYS A 68 9.12 5.75 -24.18
C LYS A 68 8.07 5.11 -23.26
N LEU A 69 7.87 3.80 -23.37
CA LEU A 69 6.90 3.06 -22.57
C LEU A 69 7.22 3.08 -21.07
N VAL A 70 8.49 2.90 -20.72
CA VAL A 70 8.98 2.94 -19.34
C VAL A 70 8.75 4.32 -18.71
N THR A 71 9.04 5.39 -19.45
CA THR A 71 8.81 6.78 -19.01
C THR A 71 7.30 7.04 -18.81
N ALA A 72 6.47 6.64 -19.78
CA ALA A 72 5.01 6.72 -19.69
C ALA A 72 4.45 6.00 -18.45
N THR A 73 4.98 4.81 -18.17
CA THR A 73 4.61 4.02 -17.00
C THR A 73 4.96 4.74 -15.71
N GLY A 74 6.12 5.41 -15.66
CA GLY A 74 6.53 6.27 -14.54
C GLY A 74 5.51 7.38 -14.27
N PHE A 75 5.05 8.07 -15.31
CA PHE A 75 3.99 9.09 -15.19
C PHE A 75 2.69 8.50 -14.66
N CYS A 76 2.25 7.34 -15.18
CA CYS A 76 1.04 6.67 -14.68
C CYS A 76 1.13 6.29 -13.21
N VAL A 77 2.26 5.73 -12.75
CA VAL A 77 2.44 5.30 -11.36
C VAL A 77 2.41 6.51 -10.43
N SER A 78 3.09 7.59 -10.79
CA SER A 78 3.10 8.80 -9.98
C SER A 78 1.71 9.46 -9.95
N ALA A 79 0.98 9.50 -11.09
CA ALA A 79 -0.39 10.00 -11.15
C ALA A 79 -1.37 9.15 -10.33
N ALA A 80 -1.27 7.83 -10.42
CA ALA A 80 -2.06 6.90 -9.63
C ALA A 80 -1.80 7.10 -8.11
N THR A 81 -0.53 7.23 -7.71
CA THR A 81 -0.15 7.46 -6.31
C THR A 81 -0.73 8.78 -5.78
N ARG A 82 -0.67 9.85 -6.58
CA ARG A 82 -1.23 11.16 -6.23
C ARG A 82 -2.76 11.11 -6.12
N SER A 83 -3.44 10.50 -7.09
CA SER A 83 -4.89 10.34 -7.05
C SER A 83 -5.36 9.52 -5.85
N TYR A 84 -4.62 8.47 -5.48
CA TYR A 84 -4.92 7.67 -4.30
C TYR A 84 -4.78 8.46 -3.00
N GLY A 85 -3.77 9.35 -2.90
CA GLY A 85 -3.61 10.26 -1.77
C GLY A 85 -4.80 11.21 -1.59
N ARG A 86 -5.45 11.65 -2.68
CA ARG A 86 -6.63 12.52 -2.63
C ARG A 86 -7.85 11.81 -2.03
N VAL A 87 -8.12 10.58 -2.46
CA VAL A 87 -9.22 9.76 -1.92
C VAL A 87 -9.00 9.46 -0.44
N VAL A 88 -7.78 9.09 -0.06
CA VAL A 88 -7.48 8.82 1.35
C VAL A 88 -7.65 10.08 2.21
N LYS A 89 -7.27 11.25 1.69
CA LYS A 89 -7.41 12.53 2.40
C LYS A 89 -8.88 12.94 2.55
N SER A 90 -9.75 12.67 1.57
CA SER A 90 -11.19 12.95 1.70
C SER A 90 -11.83 12.09 2.79
N ASP A 91 -11.51 10.78 2.82
CA ASP A 91 -12.05 9.87 3.83
C ASP A 91 -11.64 10.28 5.25
N TYR A 92 -10.37 10.67 5.44
CA TYR A 92 -9.93 11.20 6.73
C TYR A 92 -10.60 12.53 7.05
N ARG A 93 -10.78 13.42 6.08
CA ARG A 93 -11.43 14.72 6.33
C ARG A 93 -12.86 14.54 6.79
N GLU A 94 -13.63 13.62 6.18
CA GLU A 94 -15.00 13.32 6.57
C GLU A 94 -15.08 12.62 7.91
N ALA A 95 -14.26 11.60 8.15
CA ALA A 95 -14.23 10.87 9.42
C ALA A 95 -13.91 11.77 10.64
N PHE A 96 -13.17 12.86 10.42
CA PHE A 96 -12.82 13.83 11.46
C PHE A 96 -13.71 15.10 11.48
N LYS A 97 -14.62 15.27 10.53
CA LYS A 97 -15.50 16.46 10.45
C LYS A 97 -16.49 16.53 11.61
N ASP A 98 -16.94 15.38 12.09
CA ASP A 98 -17.97 15.26 13.14
C ASP A 98 -17.38 15.08 14.56
N GLN A 99 -16.06 15.14 14.73
CA GLN A 99 -15.39 15.07 16.05
C GLN A 99 -14.71 16.38 16.47
N PRO A 100 -15.45 17.50 16.67
CA PRO A 100 -14.87 18.73 17.22
C PRO A 100 -14.47 18.58 18.70
N SER A 101 -15.02 17.62 19.44
CA SER A 101 -14.74 17.44 20.88
C SER A 101 -13.52 16.57 21.16
N PHE A 102 -13.13 15.65 20.26
CA PHE A 102 -12.03 14.72 20.54
C PHE A 102 -10.65 15.36 20.32
N ALA A 103 -10.45 16.13 19.25
CA ALA A 103 -9.20 16.86 19.03
C ALA A 103 -8.99 17.97 20.08
N THR A 104 -10.06 18.68 20.44
CA THR A 104 -10.05 19.70 21.49
C THR A 104 -9.91 19.07 22.88
N GLY A 105 -10.49 17.88 23.10
CA GLY A 105 -10.33 17.07 24.30
C GLY A 105 -8.91 16.49 24.45
N LEU A 106 -8.30 16.03 23.36
CA LEU A 106 -6.92 15.59 23.30
C LEU A 106 -5.96 16.75 23.55
N LEU A 107 -6.17 17.92 22.95
CA LEU A 107 -5.37 19.12 23.20
C LEU A 107 -5.52 19.61 24.66
N ARG A 108 -6.72 19.53 25.26
CA ARG A 108 -6.90 19.77 26.70
C ARG A 108 -6.21 18.73 27.58
N LEU A 109 -6.28 17.44 27.23
CA LEU A 109 -5.57 16.37 27.94
C LEU A 109 -4.05 16.48 27.78
N TRP A 110 -3.56 16.94 26.63
CA TRP A 110 -2.16 17.25 26.38
C TRP A 110 -1.67 18.42 27.24
N LYS A 111 -2.51 19.45 27.40
CA LYS A 111 -2.20 20.62 28.25
C LYS A 111 -2.28 20.33 29.76
N ILE A 112 -3.09 19.36 30.18
CA ILE A 112 -3.31 19.00 31.60
C ILE A 112 -2.35 17.92 32.10
N ARG A 113 -1.76 17.09 31.22
CA ARG A 113 -0.99 15.92 31.66
C ARG A 113 0.31 15.76 30.87
N GLY A 114 1.29 16.58 31.23
CA GLY A 114 2.69 16.40 30.86
C GLY A 114 3.20 14.99 31.21
N ASP A 115 3.90 14.41 30.25
CA ASP A 115 4.85 13.29 30.34
C ASP A 115 4.38 11.83 30.53
N ARG A 116 3.12 11.51 30.86
CA ARG A 116 2.71 10.08 31.01
C ARG A 116 1.71 9.51 30.00
N MET A 117 1.03 10.34 29.22
CA MET A 117 -0.05 9.87 28.31
C MET A 117 0.39 9.49 26.89
N GLN A 118 1.67 9.67 26.52
CA GLN A 118 2.13 9.43 25.15
C GLN A 118 2.06 7.97 24.67
N ARG A 119 2.04 6.97 25.58
CA ARG A 119 2.09 5.56 25.17
C ARG A 119 0.71 4.91 25.01
N GLU A 120 -0.22 5.19 25.91
CA GLU A 120 -1.52 4.49 25.94
C GLU A 120 -2.52 5.06 24.91
N VAL A 121 -2.58 6.39 24.76
CA VAL A 121 -3.56 7.03 23.85
C VAL A 121 -3.16 6.87 22.39
N THR A 122 -1.85 6.88 22.11
CA THR A 122 -1.30 6.56 20.79
C THR A 122 -1.67 5.14 20.38
N ILE A 123 -1.63 4.17 21.30
CA ILE A 123 -1.97 2.77 21.02
C ILE A 123 -3.46 2.57 20.72
N VAL A 124 -4.37 3.28 21.41
CA VAL A 124 -5.82 3.13 21.21
C VAL A 124 -6.30 3.80 19.91
N ILE A 125 -5.76 4.98 19.58
CA ILE A 125 -6.07 5.67 18.30
C ILE A 125 -5.48 4.89 17.13
N ILE A 126 -4.26 4.37 17.27
CA ILE A 126 -3.65 3.46 16.30
C ILE A 126 -4.49 2.17 16.19
N LYS A 127 -4.87 1.50 17.28
CA LYS A 127 -5.71 0.28 17.22
C LYS A 127 -7.07 0.49 16.54
N ARG A 128 -7.74 1.62 16.79
CA ARG A 128 -9.09 1.89 16.25
C ARG A 128 -9.05 2.41 14.81
N ALA A 129 -8.04 3.21 14.44
CA ALA A 129 -7.71 3.49 13.04
C ALA A 129 -7.21 2.23 12.30
N LEU A 130 -6.65 1.25 13.03
CA LEU A 130 -6.27 -0.05 12.51
C LEU A 130 -7.44 -1.05 12.37
N GLY A 131 -8.65 -0.74 12.83
CA GLY A 131 -9.81 -1.64 12.70
C GLY A 131 -10.25 -1.89 11.25
N ASN A 132 -10.01 -0.92 10.35
CA ASN A 132 -10.25 -1.04 8.90
C ASN A 132 -9.01 -1.49 8.09
N GLN A 133 -8.01 -2.10 8.74
CA GLN A 133 -6.71 -2.39 8.13
C GLN A 133 -6.65 -3.53 7.14
N LEU A 134 -7.64 -4.42 7.04
CA LEU A 134 -7.52 -5.53 6.10
C LEU A 134 -7.44 -5.01 4.65
N THR A 135 -8.16 -3.95 4.32
CA THR A 135 -8.08 -3.30 3.00
C THR A 135 -6.83 -2.42 2.85
N TYR A 136 -6.46 -1.67 3.91
CA TYR A 136 -5.30 -0.76 3.87
C TYR A 136 -3.97 -1.51 3.81
N ARG A 137 -3.85 -2.62 4.56
CA ARG A 137 -2.65 -3.45 4.64
C ARG A 137 -2.43 -4.24 3.35
N GLN A 138 -3.50 -4.71 2.71
CA GLN A 138 -3.44 -5.32 1.38
C GLN A 138 -2.96 -4.30 0.33
N ARG A 139 -3.52 -3.08 0.34
CA ARG A 139 -3.19 -2.03 -0.63
C ARG A 139 -1.80 -1.43 -0.44
N PHE A 140 -1.36 -1.24 0.81
CA PHE A 140 0.01 -0.83 1.12
C PHE A 140 1.04 -1.91 0.73
N THR A 141 0.72 -3.18 0.98
CA THR A 141 1.60 -4.29 0.55
C THR A 141 1.71 -4.34 -0.97
N ASN A 142 0.61 -4.11 -1.70
CA ASN A 142 0.63 -4.04 -3.15
C ASN A 142 1.42 -2.83 -3.67
N ALA A 143 1.29 -1.66 -3.05
CA ALA A 143 2.06 -0.48 -3.43
C ALA A 143 3.58 -0.67 -3.22
N VAL A 144 3.99 -1.26 -2.09
CA VAL A 144 5.40 -1.58 -1.82
C VAL A 144 5.92 -2.65 -2.78
N LEU A 145 5.10 -3.64 -3.15
CA LEU A 145 5.48 -4.65 -4.14
C LEU A 145 5.62 -4.04 -5.54
N VAL A 146 4.73 -3.13 -5.95
CA VAL A 146 4.81 -2.43 -7.23
C VAL A 146 6.05 -1.53 -7.27
N LEU A 147 6.32 -0.77 -6.20
CA LEU A 147 7.52 0.08 -6.12
C LEU A 147 8.81 -0.76 -6.11
N GLY A 148 8.82 -1.89 -5.39
CA GLY A 148 9.95 -2.82 -5.40
C GLY A 148 10.15 -3.49 -6.77
N PHE A 149 9.07 -3.84 -7.46
CA PHE A 149 9.11 -4.42 -8.80
C PHE A 149 9.61 -3.40 -9.82
N LEU A 150 9.11 -2.16 -9.77
CA LEU A 150 9.57 -1.07 -10.61
C LEU A 150 11.05 -0.78 -10.34
N GLY A 151 11.46 -0.61 -9.08
CA GLY A 151 12.89 -0.40 -8.74
C GLY A 151 13.80 -1.51 -9.26
N SER A 152 13.34 -2.76 -9.18
CA SER A 152 14.08 -3.93 -9.70
C SER A 152 14.11 -3.94 -11.23
N PHE A 153 13.00 -3.60 -11.88
CA PHE A 153 12.89 -3.53 -13.33
C PHE A 153 13.75 -2.40 -13.92
N PHE A 154 13.75 -1.23 -13.30
CA PHE A 154 14.61 -0.10 -13.65
C PHE A 154 16.09 -0.43 -13.41
N GLY A 155 16.43 -1.10 -12.31
CA GLY A 155 17.79 -1.59 -12.06
C GLY A 155 18.25 -2.59 -13.12
N TRP A 156 17.36 -3.47 -13.57
CA TRP A 156 17.64 -4.43 -14.64
C TRP A 156 17.81 -3.73 -16.00
N ILE A 157 16.94 -2.78 -16.35
CA ILE A 157 17.10 -1.99 -17.59
C ILE A 157 18.41 -1.20 -17.57
N TRP A 158 18.74 -0.56 -16.45
CA TRP A 158 20.01 0.16 -16.30
C TRP A 158 21.21 -0.77 -16.45
N PHE A 159 21.14 -1.96 -15.85
CA PHE A 159 22.15 -3.01 -16.03
C PHE A 159 22.30 -3.40 -17.50
N CYS A 160 21.20 -3.68 -18.21
CA CYS A 160 21.22 -4.04 -19.64
C CYS A 160 21.77 -2.91 -20.54
N ILE A 161 21.43 -1.65 -20.27
CA ILE A 161 21.94 -0.49 -21.02
C ILE A 161 23.43 -0.27 -20.75
N GLY A 162 23.88 -0.41 -19.49
CA GLY A 162 25.30 -0.34 -19.12
C GLY A 162 26.14 -1.48 -19.68
N HIS A 163 25.51 -2.62 -19.99
CA HIS A 163 26.18 -3.83 -20.46
C HIS A 163 26.65 -3.78 -21.93
N ASN A 164 26.17 -2.83 -22.73
CA ASN A 164 26.62 -2.64 -24.12
C ASN A 164 28.02 -2.02 -24.24
N ARG A 165 28.74 -1.80 -23.13
CA ARG A 165 30.08 -1.19 -23.12
C ARG A 165 31.19 -2.02 -22.43
N VAL A 166 30.91 -3.24 -21.94
CA VAL A 166 31.91 -3.99 -21.12
C VAL A 166 32.10 -5.41 -21.64
N ASP A 167 33.37 -5.83 -21.75
CA ASP A 167 33.81 -7.10 -22.31
C ASP A 167 33.23 -8.35 -21.60
N ASN A 168 33.02 -9.40 -22.40
CA ASN A 168 32.25 -10.63 -22.10
C ASN A 168 32.69 -11.46 -20.88
N GLN A 169 33.84 -11.18 -20.24
CA GLN A 169 34.36 -12.02 -19.13
C GLN A 169 33.86 -11.62 -17.73
N THR A 170 33.41 -10.39 -17.50
CA THR A 170 32.89 -9.93 -16.19
C THR A 170 31.41 -10.27 -15.95
N VAL A 171 30.73 -10.84 -16.94
CA VAL A 171 29.26 -10.98 -17.04
C VAL A 171 28.69 -12.10 -16.16
N SER A 172 29.47 -13.16 -15.95
CA SER A 172 29.07 -14.33 -15.14
C SER A 172 28.92 -13.99 -13.64
N ASN A 173 29.70 -13.02 -13.15
CA ASN A 173 29.76 -12.73 -11.72
C ASN A 173 28.73 -11.67 -11.30
N GLY A 174 28.36 -10.74 -12.19
CA GLY A 174 27.35 -9.71 -11.88
C GLY A 174 25.92 -10.26 -11.79
N THR A 175 25.55 -11.16 -12.71
CA THR A 175 24.22 -11.78 -12.77
C THR A 175 23.95 -12.68 -11.56
N THR A 176 24.96 -13.40 -11.09
CA THR A 176 24.88 -14.23 -9.88
C THR A 176 24.71 -13.39 -8.61
N ILE A 177 25.38 -12.24 -8.50
CA ILE A 177 25.24 -11.33 -7.34
C ILE A 177 23.83 -10.71 -7.28
N VAL A 178 23.28 -10.27 -8.42
CA VAL A 178 21.91 -9.71 -8.46
C VAL A 178 20.87 -10.78 -8.12
N ALA A 179 21.00 -11.99 -8.69
CA ALA A 179 20.11 -13.11 -8.38
C ALA A 179 20.19 -13.53 -6.90
N ALA A 180 21.40 -13.60 -6.34
CA ALA A 180 21.61 -13.92 -4.92
C ALA A 180 21.00 -12.86 -4.00
N THR A 181 21.17 -11.58 -4.32
CA THR A 181 20.57 -10.47 -3.57
C THR A 181 19.04 -10.56 -3.60
N TYR A 182 18.47 -10.94 -4.75
CA TYR A 182 17.04 -11.15 -4.93
C TYR A 182 16.49 -12.31 -4.08
N LEU A 183 17.21 -13.44 -4.07
CA LEU A 183 16.84 -14.62 -3.27
C LEU A 183 16.92 -14.34 -1.77
N VAL A 184 17.93 -13.58 -1.31
CA VAL A 184 18.05 -13.17 0.09
C VAL A 184 16.92 -12.24 0.50
N LEU A 185 16.60 -11.23 -0.32
CA LEU A 185 15.52 -10.29 -0.02
C LEU A 185 14.15 -11.00 0.00
N TRP A 186 13.89 -11.86 -0.97
CA TRP A 186 12.67 -12.67 -1.02
C TRP A 186 12.56 -13.62 0.18
N TRP A 187 13.66 -14.29 0.56
CA TRP A 187 13.68 -15.17 1.72
C TRP A 187 13.43 -14.41 3.03
N LEU A 188 14.00 -13.22 3.22
CA LEU A 188 13.76 -12.37 4.39
C LEU A 188 12.28 -11.94 4.49
N LEU A 189 11.69 -11.54 3.37
CA LEU A 189 10.26 -11.19 3.29
C LEU A 189 9.36 -12.41 3.60
N ARG A 190 9.71 -13.59 3.09
CA ARG A 190 8.98 -14.84 3.35
C ARG A 190 9.11 -15.31 4.81
N ARG A 191 10.30 -15.19 5.42
CA ARG A 191 10.55 -15.59 6.81
C ARG A 191 9.78 -14.71 7.80
N ARG A 192 9.63 -13.41 7.52
CA ARG A 192 8.80 -12.50 8.34
C ARG A 192 7.31 -12.84 8.32
N ARG A 193 6.79 -13.46 7.24
CA ARG A 193 5.38 -13.91 7.18
C ARG A 193 5.11 -15.12 8.08
N ARG A 194 6.05 -16.07 8.21
CA ARG A 194 5.82 -17.30 9.00
C ARG A 194 5.77 -17.07 10.51
N LYS A 195 6.53 -16.11 11.06
CA LYS A 195 6.58 -15.86 12.51
C LYS A 195 5.33 -15.18 13.09
N LYS A 196 4.39 -14.70 12.26
CA LYS A 196 3.17 -13.99 12.72
C LYS A 196 1.90 -14.83 12.69
N PHE A 197 1.96 -16.06 12.22
CA PHE A 197 0.80 -16.98 12.18
C PHE A 197 0.76 -18.00 13.34
N SER A 198 1.74 -17.95 14.24
CA SER A 198 1.88 -18.92 15.35
C SER A 198 1.25 -18.47 16.67
N GLN A 199 0.50 -17.36 16.69
CA GLN A 199 0.03 -16.75 17.96
C GLN A 199 -1.43 -16.30 17.91
N VAL A 200 -2.29 -17.09 17.28
CA VAL A 200 -3.74 -17.05 17.48
C VAL A 200 -4.21 -18.50 17.55
N SER A 201 -4.18 -19.04 18.75
CA SER A 201 -4.92 -20.25 19.12
C SER A 201 -6.03 -19.79 20.06
N ASP A 202 -7.23 -20.32 19.81
CA ASP A 202 -8.52 -19.96 20.39
C ASP A 202 -8.55 -19.80 21.91
N PRO A 203 -9.56 -19.04 22.40
CA PRO A 203 -10.46 -19.70 23.33
C PRO A 203 -11.89 -19.70 22.79
N ALA A 204 -12.38 -20.89 22.50
CA ALA A 204 -13.80 -21.20 22.52
C ALA A 204 -14.31 -20.97 23.95
N VAL A 205 -14.99 -19.85 24.18
CA VAL A 205 -15.80 -19.64 25.38
C VAL A 205 -17.25 -19.78 24.94
N ALA A 206 -17.85 -20.89 25.34
CA ALA A 206 -19.28 -21.14 25.23
C ALA A 206 -20.03 -20.04 26.00
N LEU A 207 -20.80 -19.23 25.28
CA LEU A 207 -21.76 -18.29 25.85
C LEU A 207 -23.02 -19.07 26.24
N THR A 208 -23.14 -19.43 27.50
CA THR A 208 -24.45 -19.68 28.12
C THR A 208 -25.00 -18.36 28.65
N CYS A 209 -26.23 -18.03 28.26
CA CYS A 209 -26.97 -16.87 28.75
C CYS A 209 -27.06 -16.88 30.28
N SER A 210 -26.29 -16.00 30.93
CA SER A 210 -26.51 -15.55 32.30
C SER A 210 -26.17 -14.06 32.32
N SER A 211 -27.05 -13.23 32.89
CA SER A 211 -27.00 -11.76 32.88
C SER A 211 -25.91 -11.14 33.75
N GLU A 212 -24.86 -11.90 34.07
CA GLU A 212 -23.65 -11.41 34.75
C GLU A 212 -22.42 -11.94 34.01
N ALA A 213 -21.75 -11.06 33.26
CA ALA A 213 -20.48 -11.39 32.64
C ALA A 213 -19.34 -11.10 33.64
N VAL A 214 -18.81 -12.16 34.24
CA VAL A 214 -17.64 -12.09 35.11
C VAL A 214 -16.41 -12.38 34.25
N PHE A 215 -15.51 -11.40 34.13
CA PHE A 215 -14.24 -11.59 33.43
C PHE A 215 -13.11 -11.67 34.45
N THR A 216 -12.39 -12.79 34.44
CA THR A 216 -11.13 -12.91 35.17
C THR A 216 -9.98 -12.52 34.25
N MET A 217 -9.31 -11.42 34.58
CA MET A 217 -8.15 -10.97 33.83
C MET A 217 -6.92 -11.05 34.74
N LYS A 218 -5.87 -11.73 34.24
CA LYS A 218 -4.62 -11.87 34.96
C LYS A 218 -3.76 -10.65 34.70
N ASP A 219 -3.44 -9.88 35.74
CA ASP A 219 -2.59 -8.71 35.62
C ASP A 219 -1.16 -9.19 35.27
N PRO A 220 -0.62 -8.82 34.09
CA PRO A 220 0.65 -9.35 33.60
C PRO A 220 1.87 -8.91 34.41
N ARG A 221 1.75 -7.93 35.33
CA ARG A 221 2.89 -7.50 36.17
C ARG A 221 2.86 -8.07 37.57
N SER A 222 1.68 -8.22 38.17
CA SER A 222 1.55 -8.75 39.53
C SER A 222 1.28 -10.25 39.57
N GLY A 223 0.88 -10.85 38.44
CA GLY A 223 0.46 -12.24 38.36
C GLY A 223 -0.86 -12.53 39.09
N ARG A 224 -1.47 -11.52 39.72
CA ARG A 224 -2.72 -11.64 40.46
C ARG A 224 -3.89 -11.62 39.48
N GLU A 225 -4.84 -12.51 39.72
CA GLU A 225 -6.08 -12.55 38.98
C GLU A 225 -7.01 -11.50 39.58
N VAL A 226 -7.40 -10.53 38.75
CA VAL A 226 -8.36 -9.50 39.12
C VAL A 226 -9.67 -9.86 38.46
N MET A 227 -10.69 -10.05 39.29
CA MET A 227 -12.03 -10.38 38.85
C MET A 227 -12.81 -9.08 38.65
N VAL A 228 -13.21 -8.81 37.41
CA VAL A 228 -13.99 -7.63 37.05
C VAL A 228 -15.39 -8.09 36.71
N THR A 229 -16.35 -7.71 37.56
CA THR A 229 -17.77 -7.99 37.35
C THR A 229 -18.40 -6.77 36.69
N ILE A 230 -18.87 -6.93 35.45
CA ILE A 230 -19.63 -5.89 34.76
C ILE A 230 -21.11 -6.23 34.94
N ARG A 231 -21.82 -5.41 35.71
CA ARG A 231 -23.29 -5.46 35.78
C ARG A 231 -23.85 -4.48 34.77
N GLU A 232 -24.75 -4.95 33.92
CA GLU A 232 -25.57 -4.06 33.10
C GLU A 232 -26.41 -3.18 34.04
N ILE A 233 -26.27 -1.87 33.88
CA ILE A 233 -27.13 -0.90 34.55
C ILE A 233 -28.43 -0.92 33.75
N PRO A 234 -29.57 -1.33 34.33
CA PRO A 234 -30.84 -1.34 33.60
C PRO A 234 -31.16 0.07 33.12
N GLU A 235 -31.42 0.22 31.83
CA GLU A 235 -31.87 1.48 31.25
C GLU A 235 -33.15 1.92 31.96
N THR A 236 -33.07 3.01 32.71
CA THR A 236 -34.25 3.66 33.27
C THR A 236 -35.05 4.25 32.12
N THR A 237 -36.14 3.58 31.73
CA THR A 237 -37.12 4.07 30.76
C THR A 237 -37.58 5.48 31.17
N PRO A 238 -37.40 6.52 30.33
CA PRO A 238 -37.90 7.84 30.63
C PRO A 238 -39.44 7.81 30.64
N GLY A 239 -40.02 8.26 31.76
CA GLY A 239 -41.44 8.22 32.04
C GLY A 239 -42.30 8.85 30.94
N GLY A 240 -43.30 8.10 30.50
CA GLY A 240 -44.36 8.60 29.63
C GLY A 240 -45.15 9.69 30.33
N LEU A 241 -45.15 10.89 29.74
CA LEU A 241 -46.04 11.98 30.08
C LEU A 241 -47.47 11.60 29.64
N SER A 242 -48.32 11.32 30.62
CA SER A 242 -49.77 11.19 30.45
C SER A 242 -50.35 12.54 30.04
N ALA A 243 -50.89 12.62 28.82
CA ALA A 243 -51.64 13.77 28.34
C ALA A 243 -53.04 13.77 29.00
N GLY A 244 -53.29 14.78 29.82
CA GLY A 244 -54.60 15.05 30.42
C GLY A 244 -55.64 15.42 29.36
N ASN A 245 -56.82 14.83 29.49
CA ASN A 245 -58.01 15.06 28.68
C ASN A 245 -58.73 16.34 29.16
N PRO A 246 -59.08 17.30 28.30
CA PRO A 246 -60.00 18.37 28.67
C PRO A 246 -61.45 17.93 28.42
N GLY A 247 -62.28 18.09 29.45
CA GLY A 247 -63.75 18.06 29.32
C GLY A 247 -64.30 19.37 28.77
#